data_AF-A0ABD3E7B8-F1
#
_entry.id   AF-A0ABD3E7B8-F1
#
_cell.length_a   1.000
_cell.length_b   1.000
_cell.length_c   1.000
_cell.angle_alpha   90.00
_cell.angle_beta   90.00
_cell.angle_gamma   90.00
#
_symmetry.space_group_name_H-M   'P 1'
#
loop_
_entity.id
_entity.type
_entity.pdbx_description
1 polymer ?
#
loop_
_entity_poly.entity_id
_entity_poly.type
_entity_poly.pdbx_seq_one_letter_code
_entity_poly.pdbx_strand_id
1 'polypeptide(L)'
;MGFLFRKEDGLEGFYQKFVESRVNGVKVGQKCTVMMYGPTGSGKSHTMFGIPNEPGIVYKSLKGILGEGVDEDGERLGVGTFV
;
A
#
# COMPACT_ATOMS: atom_id res chain seq x y z
N MET A 1 15.58 -13.32 6.12
CA MET A 1 15.49 -12.19 7.06
C MET A 1 14.03 -11.96 7.39
N GLY A 2 13.60 -12.34 8.59
CA GLY A 2 12.24 -12.08 9.08
C GLY A 2 12.20 -10.73 9.79
N PHE A 3 11.08 -10.02 9.68
CA PHE A 3 10.87 -8.73 10.32
C PHE A 3 9.64 -8.83 11.22
N LEU A 4 9.76 -8.40 12.47
CA LEU A 4 8.66 -8.33 13.43
C LEU A 4 8.08 -6.91 13.41
N PHE A 5 6.77 -6.83 13.25
CA PHE A 5 6.04 -5.56 13.28
C PHE A 5 5.24 -5.49 14.59
N ARG A 6 5.34 -4.36 15.30
CA ARG A 6 4.59 -4.14 16.54
C ARG A 6 3.42 -3.20 16.31
N LYS A 7 2.42 -3.26 17.17
CA LYS A 7 1.19 -2.47 17.04
C LYS A 7 1.47 -0.96 17.08
N GLU A 8 2.49 -0.54 17.81
CA GLU A 8 2.90 0.86 17.98
C GLU A 8 3.41 1.51 16.69
N ASP A 9 3.88 0.73 15.71
CA ASP A 9 4.46 1.25 14.47
C ASP A 9 3.38 1.76 13.46
N GLY A 10 2.10 1.43 13.66
CA GLY A 10 0.96 1.90 12.85
C GLY A 10 0.95 1.45 11.37
N LEU A 11 -0.15 1.68 10.64
CA LEU A 11 -0.23 1.25 9.23
C LEU A 11 0.75 1.97 8.30
N GLU A 12 1.12 3.21 8.63
CA GLU A 12 2.14 3.97 7.90
C GLU A 12 3.52 3.31 8.01
N GLY A 13 3.97 3.02 9.23
CA GLY A 13 5.26 2.40 9.47
C GLY A 13 5.35 1.00 8.85
N PHE A 14 4.24 0.25 8.86
CA PHE A 14 4.17 -1.03 8.15
C PHE A 14 4.34 -0.83 6.64
N TYR A 15 3.64 0.12 6.05
CA TYR A 15 3.72 0.35 4.61
C TYR A 15 5.15 0.72 4.16
N GLN A 16 5.77 1.71 4.81
CA GLN A 16 7.14 2.13 4.49
C GLN A 16 8.16 1.01 4.66
N LYS A 17 8.11 0.29 5.78
CA LYS A 17 9.10 -0.76 6.07
C LYS A 17 8.94 -2.01 5.19
N PHE A 18 7.71 -2.37 4.80
CA PHE A 18 7.43 -3.70 4.23
C PHE A 18 6.88 -3.69 2.80
N VAL A 19 6.17 -2.64 2.40
CA VAL A 19 5.38 -2.63 1.15
C VAL A 19 5.91 -1.63 0.14
N GLU A 20 6.42 -0.48 0.57
CA GLU A 20 6.85 0.60 -0.32
C GLU A 20 7.90 0.16 -1.36
N SER A 21 8.95 -0.54 -0.92
CA SER A 21 9.96 -1.09 -1.83
C SER A 21 9.36 -2.03 -2.88
N ARG A 22 8.28 -2.76 -2.54
CA ARG A 22 7.63 -3.71 -3.43
C ARG A 22 6.76 -2.98 -4.44
N VAL A 23 6.07 -1.93 -4.00
CA VAL A 23 5.32 -1.02 -4.87
C VAL A 23 6.25 -0.36 -5.89
N ASN A 24 7.44 0.06 -5.49
CA ASN A 24 8.45 0.59 -6.41
C ASN A 24 8.92 -0.46 -7.44
N GLY A 25 9.04 -1.73 -7.03
CA GLY A 25 9.28 -2.84 -7.95
C GLY A 25 8.15 -3.01 -8.98
N VAL A 26 6.89 -2.90 -8.54
CA VAL A 26 5.72 -3.00 -9.44
C VAL A 26 5.73 -1.91 -10.51
N LYS A 27 6.17 -0.68 -10.19
CA LYS A 27 6.28 0.42 -11.16
C LYS A 27 7.25 0.14 -12.32
N VAL A 28 8.24 -0.74 -12.11
CA VAL A 28 9.20 -1.15 -13.14
C VAL A 28 8.86 -2.51 -13.77
N GLY A 29 7.62 -2.97 -13.60
CA GLY A 29 7.10 -4.19 -14.23
C GLY A 29 7.27 -5.47 -13.40
N GLN A 30 7.71 -5.39 -12.13
CA GLN A 30 7.76 -6.57 -11.27
C GLN A 30 6.36 -7.00 -10.80
N LYS A 31 6.20 -8.29 -10.53
CA LYS A 31 4.99 -8.84 -9.91
C LYS A 31 5.20 -8.91 -8.41
N CYS A 32 4.23 -8.41 -7.63
CA CYS A 32 4.24 -8.52 -6.18
C CYS A 32 2.86 -8.93 -5.67
N THR A 33 2.85 -9.89 -4.74
CA THR A 33 1.64 -10.32 -4.03
C THR A 33 1.86 -10.14 -2.53
N VAL A 34 1.03 -9.32 -1.90
CA VAL A 34 1.00 -9.13 -0.44
C VAL A 34 -0.25 -9.81 0.11
N MET A 35 -0.07 -10.70 1.09
CA MET A 35 -1.16 -11.42 1.74
C MET A 35 -1.09 -11.23 3.25
N MET A 36 -2.25 -11.02 3.87
CA MET A 36 -2.40 -10.99 5.32
C MET A 36 -2.94 -12.34 5.78
N TYR A 37 -2.22 -12.98 6.70
CA TYR A 37 -2.58 -14.28 7.26
C TYR A 37 -2.78 -14.19 8.77
N GLY A 38 -3.74 -14.96 9.30
CA GLY A 38 -4.04 -14.98 10.73
C GLY A 38 -5.50 -15.33 11.04
N PRO A 39 -5.85 -15.60 12.30
CA PRO A 39 -7.21 -15.95 12.71
C PRO A 39 -8.20 -14.78 12.53
N THR A 40 -9.50 -15.05 12.53
CA THR A 40 -10.53 -13.99 12.50
C THR A 40 -10.38 -13.07 13.72
N GLY A 41 -10.52 -11.77 13.52
CA GLY A 41 -10.27 -10.76 14.55
C GLY A 41 -8.81 -10.33 14.71
N SER A 42 -7.84 -10.96 14.04
CA SER A 42 -6.41 -10.60 14.14
C SER A 42 -6.00 -9.31 13.40
N GLY A 43 -6.96 -8.57 12.84
CA GLY A 43 -6.69 -7.32 12.13
C GLY A 43 -6.34 -7.44 10.65
N LYS A 44 -6.48 -8.60 10.00
CA LYS A 44 -6.17 -8.75 8.55
C LYS A 44 -6.83 -7.69 7.66
N SER A 45 -8.16 -7.53 7.77
CA SER A 45 -8.90 -6.54 6.99
C SER A 45 -8.54 -5.12 7.39
N HIS A 46 -8.29 -4.88 8.69
CA HIS A 46 -7.82 -3.60 9.20
C HIS A 46 -6.47 -3.23 8.59
N THR A 47 -5.52 -4.17 8.48
CA THR A 47 -4.24 -3.89 7.82
C THR A 47 -4.41 -3.70 6.31
N MET A 48 -5.18 -4.58 5.66
CA MET A 48 -5.34 -4.55 4.20
C MET A 48 -6.06 -3.28 3.71
N PHE A 49 -7.19 -2.94 4.32
CA PHE A 49 -8.06 -1.84 3.87
C PHE A 49 -7.99 -0.61 4.76
N GLY A 50 -7.67 -0.76 6.04
CA GLY A 50 -7.64 0.34 7.00
C GLY A 50 -9.04 0.80 7.41
N ILE A 51 -9.07 2.00 7.98
CA ILE A 51 -10.27 2.78 8.29
C ILE A 51 -10.15 4.15 7.62
N PRO A 52 -11.24 4.94 7.50
CA PRO A 52 -11.19 6.24 6.81
C PRO A 52 -10.09 7.20 7.32
N ASN A 53 -9.81 7.18 8.62
CA ASN A 53 -8.76 8.02 9.23
C ASN A 53 -7.34 7.43 9.16
N GLU A 54 -7.22 6.13 8.87
CA GLU A 54 -5.94 5.42 8.79
C GLU A 54 -5.99 4.43 7.60
N PRO A 55 -5.68 4.89 6.38
CA PRO A 55 -5.82 4.08 5.18
C PRO A 55 -4.88 2.87 5.20
N GLY A 56 -5.38 1.72 4.75
CA GLY A 56 -4.63 0.47 4.74
C GLY A 56 -3.68 0.32 3.55
N ILE A 57 -3.10 -0.87 3.46
CA ILE A 57 -2.07 -1.19 2.47
C ILE A 57 -2.58 -1.07 1.03
N VAL A 58 -3.82 -1.44 0.75
CA VAL A 58 -4.40 -1.34 -0.61
C VAL A 58 -4.41 0.12 -1.07
N TYR A 59 -4.97 1.02 -0.28
CA TYR A 59 -5.07 2.44 -0.64
C TYR A 59 -3.68 3.05 -0.80
N LYS A 60 -2.77 2.81 0.16
CA LYS A 60 -1.39 3.32 0.10
C LYS A 60 -0.63 2.80 -1.12
N SER A 61 -0.80 1.52 -1.46
CA SER A 61 -0.16 0.91 -2.63
C SER A 61 -0.70 1.54 -3.93
N LEU A 62 -2.03 1.70 -4.04
CA LEU A 62 -2.65 2.35 -5.19
C LEU A 62 -2.18 3.80 -5.34
N LYS A 63 -2.20 4.59 -4.26
CA LYS A 63 -1.65 5.95 -4.25
C LYS A 63 -0.17 5.96 -4.64
N GLY A 64 0.60 4.99 -4.15
CA GLY A 64 2.00 4.81 -4.49
C GLY A 64 2.20 4.54 -5.98
N ILE A 65 1.41 3.64 -6.59
CA ILE A 65 1.52 3.23 -8.00
C ILE A 65 1.04 4.34 -8.94
N LEU A 66 -0.15 4.89 -8.67
CA LEU A 66 -0.85 5.84 -9.54
C LEU A 66 -0.37 7.29 -9.34
N GLY A 67 0.31 7.59 -8.22
CA GLY A 67 0.72 8.95 -7.85
C GLY A 67 -0.39 9.74 -7.14
N GLU A 68 -0.10 11.00 -6.81
CA GLU A 68 -1.13 11.95 -6.36
C GLU A 68 -1.89 12.47 -7.59
N GLY A 69 -3.02 11.83 -7.91
CA GLY A 69 -3.97 12.42 -8.85
C GLY A 69 -4.53 13.70 -8.23
N VAL A 70 -4.29 14.84 -8.89
CA VAL A 70 -4.99 16.10 -8.62
C VAL A 70 -6.31 16.09 -9.40
N ASP A 71 -7.34 16.67 -8.79
CA ASP A 71 -8.79 16.45 -8.95
C ASP A 71 -9.42 16.86 -10.30
N GLU A 72 -10.77 16.81 -10.31
CA GLU A 72 -11.77 16.89 -11.38
C GLU A 72 -11.68 18.06 -12.40
N ASP A 73 -10.71 18.98 -12.31
CA ASP A 73 -10.56 20.13 -13.23
C ASP A 73 -9.11 20.65 -13.40
N GLY A 74 -8.09 19.78 -13.54
CA GLY A 74 -6.78 20.26 -14.01
C GLY A 74 -5.56 19.41 -13.70
N GLU A 75 -5.41 18.32 -14.46
CA GLU A 75 -4.17 17.69 -14.91
C GLU A 75 -3.04 17.47 -13.89
N ARG A 76 -2.77 16.18 -13.56
CA ARG A 76 -1.60 15.42 -14.04
C ARG A 76 -1.77 13.95 -13.66
N LEU A 77 -2.54 13.20 -14.46
CA LEU A 77 -2.36 11.75 -14.55
C LEU A 77 -1.11 11.48 -15.40
N GLY A 78 0.02 11.29 -14.73
CA GLY A 78 1.13 10.55 -15.32
C GLY A 78 0.72 9.08 -15.44
N VAL A 79 -0.11 8.76 -16.44
CA VAL A 79 -0.39 7.38 -16.83
C VAL A 79 0.95 6.80 -17.29
N GLY A 80 1.66 6.16 -16.37
CA GLY A 80 2.73 5.26 -16.74
C GLY A 80 2.09 4.20 -17.63
N THR A 81 2.48 4.18 -18.90
CA THR A 81 2.07 3.16 -19.86
C THR A 81 2.25 1.79 -19.23
N PHE A 82 1.14 1.18 -18.80
CA PHE A 82 1.10 -0.25 -18.56
C PHE A 82 1.15 -0.87 -19.96
N VAL A 83 2.38 -1.21 -20.39
CA VAL A 83 2.65 -2.03 -21.58
C VAL A 83 2.50 -3.50 -21.24
#